data_AF-A0A5S9MGN5-F1
#
_entry.id   AF-A0A5S9MGN5-F1
#
_cell.length_a   1.000
_cell.length_b   1.000
_cell.length_c   1.000
_cell.angle_alpha   90.00
_cell.angle_beta   90.00
_cell.angle_gamma   90.00
#
_symmetry.space_group_name_H-M   'P 1'
#
loop_
_entity.id
_entity.type
_entity.pdbx_description
1 polymer ?
#
loop_
_entity_poly.entity_id
_entity_poly.type
_entity_poly.pdbx_seq_one_letter_code
_entity_poly.pdbx_strand_id
1 'polypeptide(L)'
;MMITLDVLENVVDEAIERKVDLIIAHHPPIFRPLKHVVTDQPAGRIIEKCIKHDIAVYVAHTNLDVADGGVNDLLAEALELEETRVLVPTYEDPIKQLALYVPEEFEEAIRTALGNAGAGHIGNYSHCAFSNEGTGSFLPSEEAEPFIGESGQLEFVKEVRIETIFPASIEKQVIREMIKAHPYEEVAYSVHRTDLPPIQKGLGRIGELNEPMTLRDFTQFVKTKLDVNGARFVGDQDAVVKKKWRCLGETEINTSIKRKEWVQMCM
;
A
#
# COMPACT_ATOMS: atom_id res chain seq x y z
N MET A 1 -18.50 -8.21 -12.70
CA MET A 1 -18.02 -7.51 -11.49
C MET A 1 -18.45 -6.06 -11.55
N MET A 2 -18.86 -5.47 -10.43
CA MET A 2 -19.25 -4.06 -10.29
C MET A 2 -18.53 -3.44 -9.10
N ILE A 3 -18.16 -2.15 -9.20
CA ILE A 3 -17.56 -1.38 -8.10
C ILE A 3 -18.58 -0.34 -7.65
N THR A 4 -18.76 -0.18 -6.34
CA THR A 4 -19.66 0.82 -5.76
C THR A 4 -19.09 1.44 -4.49
N LEU A 5 -19.58 2.63 -4.13
CA LEU A 5 -19.36 3.21 -2.82
C LEU A 5 -20.23 2.48 -1.78
N ASP A 6 -21.55 2.55 -1.96
CA ASP A 6 -22.56 1.95 -1.09
C ASP A 6 -23.31 0.82 -1.79
N VAL A 7 -23.66 -0.22 -1.03
CA VAL A 7 -24.53 -1.32 -1.51
C VAL A 7 -25.97 -1.01 -1.13
N LEU A 8 -26.63 -0.20 -1.95
CA LEU A 8 -28.06 0.12 -1.81
C LEU A 8 -28.93 -0.89 -2.56
N GLU A 9 -30.23 -0.94 -2.24
CA GLU A 9 -31.17 -1.86 -2.87
C GLU A 9 -31.22 -1.69 -4.41
N ASN A 10 -31.21 -0.44 -4.90
CA ASN A 10 -31.17 -0.14 -6.33
C ASN A 10 -29.84 -0.49 -6.99
N VAL A 11 -28.73 -0.49 -6.25
CA VAL A 11 -27.41 -0.93 -6.75
C VAL A 11 -27.40 -2.44 -6.93
N VAL A 12 -28.05 -3.19 -6.02
CA VAL A 12 -28.24 -4.63 -6.20
C VAL A 12 -29.16 -4.92 -7.39
N ASP A 13 -30.23 -4.12 -7.58
CA ASP A 13 -31.10 -4.26 -8.76
C ASP A 13 -30.32 -4.04 -10.07
N GLU A 14 -29.45 -3.03 -10.12
CA GLU A 14 -28.53 -2.80 -11.25
C GLU A 14 -27.58 -3.99 -11.46
N ALA A 15 -27.04 -4.57 -10.38
CA ALA A 15 -26.18 -5.74 -10.46
C ALA A 15 -26.92 -6.95 -11.06
N ILE A 16 -28.17 -7.17 -10.66
CA ILE A 16 -29.03 -8.24 -11.19
C ILE A 16 -29.30 -8.02 -12.68
N GLU A 17 -29.71 -6.81 -13.07
CA GLU A 17 -29.98 -6.46 -14.47
C GLU A 17 -28.76 -6.69 -15.37
N ARG A 18 -27.58 -6.30 -14.86
CA ARG A 18 -26.30 -6.44 -15.56
C ARG A 18 -25.67 -7.83 -15.42
N LYS A 19 -26.31 -8.78 -14.74
CA LYS A 19 -25.81 -10.13 -14.47
C LYS A 19 -24.42 -10.12 -13.85
N VAL A 20 -24.27 -9.33 -12.79
CA VAL A 20 -23.03 -9.21 -12.02
C VAL A 20 -23.07 -10.18 -10.85
N ASP A 21 -22.07 -11.05 -10.77
CA ASP A 21 -21.95 -12.03 -9.68
C ASP A 21 -21.03 -11.57 -8.53
N LEU A 22 -20.39 -10.40 -8.65
CA LEU A 22 -19.49 -9.81 -7.64
C LEU A 22 -19.60 -8.29 -7.59
N ILE A 23 -19.93 -7.76 -6.41
CA ILE A 23 -19.86 -6.35 -6.04
C ILE A 23 -18.64 -6.13 -5.15
N ILE A 24 -17.77 -5.18 -5.53
CA ILE A 24 -16.72 -4.64 -4.67
C ILE A 24 -17.21 -3.28 -4.16
N ALA A 25 -17.48 -3.18 -2.87
CA ALA A 25 -17.99 -1.98 -2.23
C ALA A 25 -16.92 -1.33 -1.36
N HIS A 26 -16.93 0.00 -1.24
CA HIS A 26 -16.10 0.68 -0.26
C HIS A 26 -16.74 0.60 1.14
N HIS A 27 -18.01 1.02 1.28
CA HIS A 27 -18.72 0.95 2.55
C HIS A 27 -19.33 -0.44 2.80
N PRO A 28 -19.15 -1.01 4.02
CA PRO A 28 -19.71 -2.30 4.36
C PRO A 28 -21.23 -2.24 4.55
N PRO A 29 -22.05 -3.02 3.79
CA PRO A 29 -23.48 -3.13 4.08
C PRO A 29 -23.77 -3.78 5.44
N ILE A 30 -22.80 -4.54 5.98
CA ILE A 30 -22.85 -5.15 7.31
C ILE A 30 -21.69 -4.57 8.14
N PHE A 31 -21.89 -3.37 8.70
CA PHE A 31 -20.88 -2.74 9.58
C PHE A 31 -20.94 -3.28 11.02
N ARG A 32 -22.13 -3.68 11.48
CA ARG A 32 -22.35 -4.32 12.79
C ARG A 32 -22.83 -5.75 12.59
N PRO A 33 -22.48 -6.70 13.49
CA PRO A 33 -22.98 -8.05 13.42
C PRO A 33 -24.52 -8.09 13.35
N LEU A 34 -25.05 -8.81 12.36
CA LEU A 34 -26.48 -8.99 12.20
C LEU A 34 -27.01 -9.94 13.28
N LYS A 35 -28.01 -9.50 14.04
CA LYS A 35 -28.74 -10.38 14.98
C LYS A 35 -29.80 -11.22 14.28
N HIS A 36 -30.43 -10.64 13.26
CA HIS A 36 -31.50 -11.22 12.45
C HIS A 36 -31.43 -10.65 11.03
N VAL A 37 -31.98 -11.38 10.06
CA VAL A 37 -32.21 -10.90 8.69
C VAL A 37 -33.72 -10.81 8.49
N VAL A 38 -34.26 -9.59 8.54
CA VAL A 38 -35.71 -9.35 8.39
C VAL A 38 -35.97 -8.80 6.99
N THR A 39 -36.50 -9.63 6.10
CA THR A 39 -36.56 -9.35 4.65
C THR A 39 -37.64 -8.35 4.25
N ASP A 40 -38.49 -7.89 5.18
CA ASP A 40 -39.40 -6.76 4.95
C ASP A 40 -38.74 -5.40 5.24
N GLN A 41 -37.51 -5.37 5.80
CA GLN A 41 -36.73 -4.16 6.05
C GLN A 41 -35.69 -3.91 4.94
N PRO A 42 -35.30 -2.64 4.67
CA PRO A 42 -34.36 -2.31 3.61
C PRO A 42 -33.04 -3.10 3.66
N ALA A 43 -32.39 -3.19 4.81
CA ALA A 43 -31.14 -3.93 4.97
C ALA A 43 -31.31 -5.44 4.72
N GLY A 44 -32.44 -6.02 5.16
CA GLY A 44 -32.73 -7.43 4.93
C GLY A 44 -33.05 -7.75 3.47
N ARG A 45 -33.72 -6.84 2.74
CA ARG A 45 -33.98 -6.98 1.30
C ARG A 45 -32.69 -6.99 0.48
N ILE A 46 -31.73 -6.13 0.81
CA ILE A 46 -30.42 -6.11 0.16
C ILE A 46 -29.74 -7.48 0.30
N ILE A 47 -29.69 -8.01 1.53
CA ILE A 47 -29.10 -9.33 1.82
C ILE A 47 -29.85 -10.44 1.09
N GLU A 48 -31.19 -10.43 1.15
CA GLU A 48 -32.04 -11.42 0.49
C GLU A 48 -31.81 -11.44 -1.02
N LYS A 49 -31.77 -10.26 -1.67
CA LYS A 49 -31.52 -10.13 -3.10
C LYS A 49 -30.14 -10.66 -3.47
N CYS A 50 -29.08 -10.26 -2.75
CA CYS A 50 -27.73 -10.77 -3.04
C CYS A 50 -27.66 -12.31 -2.94
N ILE A 51 -28.29 -12.91 -1.91
CA ILE A 51 -28.29 -14.37 -1.73
C ILE A 51 -29.09 -15.06 -2.84
N LYS A 52 -30.31 -14.59 -3.15
CA LYS A 52 -31.18 -15.25 -4.16
C LYS A 52 -30.65 -15.15 -5.59
N HIS A 53 -29.78 -14.18 -5.86
CA HIS A 53 -29.19 -13.94 -7.18
C HIS A 53 -27.70 -14.30 -7.24
N ASP A 54 -27.18 -15.03 -6.24
CA ASP A 54 -25.79 -15.50 -6.19
C ASP A 54 -24.74 -14.39 -6.33
N ILE A 55 -25.03 -13.19 -5.80
CA ILE A 55 -24.16 -12.02 -5.86
C ILE A 55 -23.26 -11.97 -4.63
N ALA A 56 -21.95 -12.16 -4.85
CA ALA A 56 -20.95 -11.96 -3.81
C ALA A 56 -20.74 -10.46 -3.55
N VAL A 57 -20.56 -10.09 -2.28
CA VAL A 57 -20.21 -8.71 -1.88
C VAL A 57 -18.89 -8.74 -1.13
N TYR A 58 -17.90 -8.03 -1.65
CA TYR A 58 -16.59 -7.83 -1.04
C TYR A 58 -16.43 -6.37 -0.63
N VAL A 59 -15.82 -6.12 0.53
CA VAL A 59 -15.65 -4.76 1.07
C VAL A 59 -14.18 -4.36 1.08
N ALA A 60 -13.87 -3.22 0.46
CA ALA A 60 -12.58 -2.54 0.50
C ALA A 60 -12.74 -1.16 1.14
N HIS A 61 -12.78 -1.13 2.47
CA HIS A 61 -13.04 0.07 3.29
C HIS A 61 -11.73 0.82 3.57
N THR A 62 -11.31 0.90 4.84
CA THR A 62 -10.09 1.62 5.27
C THR A 62 -8.80 1.12 4.63
N ASN A 63 -8.75 -0.13 4.16
CA ASN A 63 -7.61 -0.61 3.39
C ASN A 63 -7.46 0.14 2.05
N LEU A 64 -8.56 0.52 1.41
CA LEU A 64 -8.55 1.34 0.20
C LEU A 64 -8.24 2.81 0.50
N ASP A 65 -8.57 3.32 1.69
CA ASP A 65 -8.19 4.67 2.11
C ASP A 65 -6.69 4.82 2.37
N VAL A 66 -6.05 3.74 2.82
CA VAL A 66 -4.63 3.69 3.22
C VAL A 66 -3.72 3.30 2.06
N ALA A 67 -4.21 2.52 1.10
CA ALA A 67 -3.42 2.04 -0.03
C ALA A 67 -2.88 3.16 -0.91
N ASP A 68 -1.74 2.90 -1.55
CA ASP A 68 -1.18 3.78 -2.59
C ASP A 68 -2.11 3.74 -3.82
N GLY A 69 -2.46 4.92 -4.36
CA GLY A 69 -3.50 5.06 -5.40
C GLY A 69 -4.92 4.88 -4.87
N GLY A 70 -5.10 4.92 -3.55
CA GLY A 70 -6.38 4.77 -2.87
C GLY A 70 -7.27 6.02 -2.92
N VAL A 71 -8.37 6.01 -2.15
CA VAL A 71 -9.35 7.11 -2.12
C VAL A 71 -8.69 8.47 -1.87
N ASN A 72 -7.80 8.54 -0.88
CA ASN A 72 -7.16 9.81 -0.51
C ASN A 72 -6.14 10.31 -1.53
N ASP A 73 -5.54 9.42 -2.32
CA ASP A 73 -4.66 9.80 -3.45
C ASP A 73 -5.49 10.35 -4.60
N LEU A 74 -6.58 9.67 -4.96
CA LEU A 74 -7.50 10.13 -6.00
C LEU A 74 -8.13 11.49 -5.66
N LEU A 75 -8.48 11.72 -4.39
CA LEU A 75 -8.97 13.01 -3.94
C LEU A 75 -7.89 14.10 -3.98
N ALA A 76 -6.65 13.77 -3.64
CA ALA A 76 -5.54 14.71 -3.71
C ALA A 76 -5.24 15.09 -5.17
N GLU A 77 -5.24 14.11 -6.08
CA GLU A 77 -5.08 14.32 -7.52
C GLU A 77 -6.22 15.15 -8.11
N ALA A 78 -7.48 14.83 -7.78
CA ALA A 78 -8.65 15.59 -8.24
C ALA A 78 -8.61 17.06 -7.79
N LEU A 79 -8.03 17.32 -6.61
CA LEU A 79 -7.81 18.65 -6.06
C LEU A 79 -6.48 19.28 -6.50
N GLU A 80 -5.75 18.65 -7.42
CA GLU A 80 -4.49 19.13 -7.99
C GLU A 80 -3.45 19.47 -6.90
N LEU A 81 -3.39 18.65 -5.85
CA LEU A 81 -2.41 18.83 -4.79
C LEU A 81 -1.05 18.29 -5.24
N GLU A 82 -0.02 19.12 -5.04
CA GLU A 82 1.38 18.74 -5.25
C GLU A 82 2.04 18.33 -3.93
N GLU A 83 3.20 17.68 -4.02
CA GLU A 83 4.03 17.26 -2.87
C GLU A 83 3.22 16.55 -1.75
N THR A 84 2.30 15.68 -2.14
CA THR A 84 1.39 15.02 -1.21
C THR A 84 2.15 14.05 -0.30
N ARG A 85 1.82 14.06 0.98
CA ARG A 85 2.25 13.05 1.96
C ARG A 85 1.07 12.59 2.80
N VAL A 86 1.24 11.44 3.45
CA VAL A 86 0.27 10.90 4.41
C VAL A 86 -0.01 11.92 5.51
N LEU A 87 -1.29 12.15 5.80
CA LEU A 87 -1.69 13.09 6.85
C LEU A 87 -1.66 12.43 8.23
N VAL A 88 -2.28 11.25 8.36
CA VAL A 88 -2.32 10.47 9.59
C VAL A 88 -1.73 9.09 9.33
N PRO A 89 -0.45 8.85 9.71
CA PRO A 89 0.15 7.53 9.61
C PRO A 89 -0.62 6.52 10.46
N THR A 90 -1.02 5.40 9.85
CA THR A 90 -1.70 4.27 10.54
C THR A 90 -0.91 2.98 10.44
N TYR A 91 0.03 2.91 9.49
CA TYR A 91 0.90 1.77 9.27
C TYR A 91 2.28 2.24 8.83
N GLU A 92 3.31 1.55 9.30
CA GLU A 92 4.70 1.78 8.90
C GLU A 92 5.27 0.47 8.38
N ASP A 93 5.82 0.51 7.17
CA ASP A 93 6.53 -0.61 6.56
C ASP A 93 8.04 -0.40 6.76
N PRO A 94 8.66 -1.06 7.75
CA PRO A 94 10.07 -0.85 8.04
C PRO A 94 10.95 -1.38 6.92
N ILE A 95 12.06 -0.68 6.69
CA ILE A 95 13.07 -1.11 5.73
C ILE A 95 14.00 -2.14 6.39
N LYS A 96 14.24 -3.23 5.68
CA LYS A 96 15.17 -4.30 6.05
C LYS A 96 16.31 -4.36 5.04
N GLN A 97 17.43 -4.91 5.47
CA GLN A 97 18.59 -5.17 4.64
C GLN A 97 18.81 -6.68 4.54
N LEU A 98 18.93 -7.18 3.30
CA LEU A 98 19.34 -8.55 2.99
C LEU A 98 20.84 -8.54 2.71
N ALA A 99 21.56 -9.49 3.28
CA ALA A 99 22.90 -9.86 2.83
C ALA A 99 22.92 -11.36 2.50
N LEU A 100 23.48 -11.73 1.35
CA LEU A 100 23.69 -13.12 0.97
C LEU A 100 25.05 -13.32 0.31
N TYR A 101 25.42 -14.57 0.08
CA TYR A 101 26.71 -14.98 -0.45
C TYR A 101 26.48 -15.95 -1.61
N VAL A 102 27.12 -15.70 -2.76
CA VAL A 102 26.91 -16.49 -3.97
C VAL A 102 28.23 -16.59 -4.77
N PRO A 103 28.48 -17.66 -5.54
CA PRO A 103 29.58 -17.69 -6.49
C PRO A 103 29.50 -16.54 -7.51
N GLU A 104 30.66 -16.05 -7.95
CA GLU A 104 30.78 -14.91 -8.87
C GLU A 104 29.96 -15.11 -10.16
N GLU A 105 29.88 -16.34 -10.68
CA GLU A 105 29.16 -16.62 -11.93
C GLU A 105 27.64 -16.40 -11.84
N PHE A 106 27.09 -16.34 -10.63
CA PHE A 106 25.64 -16.19 -10.39
C PHE A 106 25.25 -14.81 -9.84
N GLU A 107 26.21 -13.88 -9.65
CA GLU A 107 25.92 -12.54 -9.10
C GLU A 107 24.82 -11.82 -9.89
N GLU A 108 24.94 -11.77 -11.21
CA GLU A 108 24.00 -11.03 -12.08
C GLU A 108 22.59 -11.63 -12.01
N ALA A 109 22.49 -12.96 -11.97
CA ALA A 109 21.22 -13.68 -11.88
C ALA A 109 20.50 -13.36 -10.55
N ILE A 110 21.24 -13.37 -9.44
CA ILE A 110 20.72 -13.01 -8.12
C ILE A 110 20.27 -11.56 -8.08
N ARG A 111 21.09 -10.61 -8.55
CA ARG A 111 20.76 -9.18 -8.54
C ARG A 111 19.50 -8.88 -9.34
N THR A 112 19.36 -9.55 -10.49
CA THR A 112 18.16 -9.45 -11.33
C THR A 112 16.93 -10.02 -10.63
N ALA A 113 17.04 -11.20 -9.99
CA ALA A 113 15.95 -11.81 -9.24
C ALA A 113 15.48 -10.93 -8.07
N LEU A 114 16.42 -10.39 -7.30
CA LEU A 114 16.14 -9.48 -6.18
C LEU A 114 15.47 -8.19 -6.64
N GLY A 115 16.00 -7.56 -7.69
CA GLY A 115 15.44 -6.31 -8.22
C GLY A 115 14.06 -6.49 -8.83
N ASN A 116 13.82 -7.58 -9.57
CA ASN A 116 12.49 -7.94 -10.08
C ASN A 116 11.49 -8.25 -8.96
N ALA A 117 11.96 -8.74 -7.81
CA ALA A 117 11.14 -8.93 -6.61
C ALA A 117 10.87 -7.62 -5.84
N GLY A 118 11.44 -6.49 -6.28
CA GLY A 118 11.24 -5.16 -5.68
C GLY A 118 12.32 -4.73 -4.68
N ALA A 119 13.35 -5.56 -4.44
CA ALA A 119 14.47 -5.16 -3.60
C ALA A 119 15.33 -4.09 -4.29
N GLY A 120 15.90 -3.18 -3.51
CA GLY A 120 16.72 -2.09 -4.02
C GLY A 120 15.93 -1.01 -4.74
N HIS A 121 14.63 -0.88 -4.50
CA HIS A 121 13.84 0.25 -4.98
C HIS A 121 13.93 1.43 -3.99
N ILE A 122 14.61 2.51 -4.39
CA ILE A 122 14.89 3.68 -3.54
C ILE A 122 14.60 4.94 -4.35
N GLY A 123 13.52 5.64 -4.00
CA GLY A 123 13.08 6.82 -4.77
C GLY A 123 12.85 6.46 -6.24
N ASN A 124 13.57 7.12 -7.14
CA ASN A 124 13.50 6.89 -8.59
C ASN A 124 14.50 5.86 -9.12
N TYR A 125 15.18 5.14 -8.23
CA TYR A 125 16.17 4.12 -8.58
C TYR A 125 15.62 2.73 -8.23
N SER A 126 15.94 1.74 -9.06
CA SER A 126 15.57 0.33 -8.86
C SER A 126 16.81 -0.56 -8.97
N HIS A 127 16.68 -1.82 -8.52
CA HIS A 127 17.75 -2.82 -8.59
C HIS A 127 19.05 -2.39 -7.87
N CYS A 128 18.94 -1.50 -6.87
CA CYS A 128 20.08 -1.07 -6.08
C CYS A 128 20.59 -2.23 -5.20
N ALA A 129 21.82 -2.65 -5.46
CA ALA A 129 22.54 -3.61 -4.65
C ALA A 129 24.02 -3.24 -4.61
N PHE A 130 24.69 -3.67 -3.55
CA PHE A 130 26.13 -3.52 -3.39
C PHE A 130 26.78 -4.89 -3.26
N SER A 131 27.91 -5.08 -3.94
CA SER A 131 28.60 -6.36 -4.03
C SER A 131 30.04 -6.22 -3.55
N ASN A 132 30.52 -7.18 -2.78
CA ASN A 132 31.92 -7.29 -2.35
C ASN A 132 32.41 -8.73 -2.52
N GLU A 133 33.57 -8.91 -3.12
CA GLU A 133 34.23 -10.21 -3.18
C GLU A 133 34.79 -10.63 -1.81
N GLY A 134 34.77 -11.93 -1.55
CA GLY A 134 35.27 -12.55 -0.33
C GLY A 134 35.57 -14.04 -0.51
N THR A 135 35.93 -14.69 0.59
CA THR A 135 36.14 -16.13 0.63
C THR A 135 35.20 -16.74 1.66
N GLY A 136 34.27 -17.57 1.19
CA GLY A 136 33.44 -18.43 2.03
C GLY A 136 34.19 -19.70 2.40
N SER A 137 33.90 -20.27 3.56
CA SER A 137 34.44 -21.57 3.96
C SER A 137 33.36 -22.42 4.61
N PHE A 138 33.30 -23.70 4.25
CA PHE A 138 32.34 -24.64 4.80
C PHE A 138 32.91 -26.05 4.82
N LEU A 139 32.36 -26.89 5.69
CA LEU A 139 32.71 -28.31 5.81
C LEU A 139 31.43 -29.11 5.55
N PRO A 140 31.24 -29.68 4.35
CA PRO A 140 30.05 -30.46 4.05
C PRO A 140 30.01 -31.70 4.94
N SER A 141 28.84 -31.98 5.51
CA SER A 141 28.63 -33.22 6.25
C SER A 141 28.61 -34.43 5.32
N GLU A 142 28.65 -35.65 5.89
CA GLU A 142 28.54 -36.88 5.09
C GLU A 142 27.19 -37.01 4.34
N GLU A 143 26.14 -36.33 4.82
CA GLU A 143 24.80 -36.32 4.21
C GLU A 143 24.58 -35.16 3.23
N ALA A 144 25.54 -34.23 3.12
CA ALA A 144 25.39 -33.06 2.25
C ALA A 144 25.66 -33.41 0.78
N GLU A 145 24.86 -32.84 -0.12
CA GLU A 145 25.12 -32.82 -1.57
C GLU A 145 25.59 -31.40 -1.98
N PRO A 146 26.84 -31.02 -1.69
CA PRO A 146 27.29 -29.66 -1.95
C PRO A 146 27.35 -29.36 -3.45
N PHE A 147 26.94 -28.15 -3.83
CA PHE A 147 27.09 -27.66 -5.21
C PHE A 147 28.57 -27.56 -5.62
N ILE A 148 29.47 -27.27 -4.66
CA ILE A 148 30.93 -27.18 -4.83
C ILE A 148 31.61 -27.88 -3.64
N GLY A 149 32.63 -28.71 -3.91
CA GLY A 149 33.49 -29.33 -2.89
C GLY A 149 33.22 -30.81 -2.58
N GLU A 150 34.00 -31.38 -1.65
CA GLU A 150 33.91 -32.79 -1.23
C GLU A 150 33.48 -32.96 0.25
N SER A 151 32.64 -33.97 0.53
CA SER A 151 32.17 -34.26 1.90
C SER A 151 33.31 -34.61 2.85
N GLY A 152 33.27 -34.03 4.06
CA GLY A 152 34.29 -34.22 5.08
C GLY A 152 35.58 -33.43 4.90
N GLN A 153 35.69 -32.58 3.86
CA GLN A 153 36.82 -31.67 3.65
C GLN A 153 36.41 -30.20 3.83
N LEU A 154 37.29 -29.41 4.46
CA LEU A 154 37.05 -27.98 4.63
C LEU A 154 37.34 -27.27 3.30
N GLU A 155 36.29 -26.70 2.72
CA GLU A 155 36.33 -26.04 1.43
C GLU A 155 36.47 -24.54 1.59
N PHE A 156 37.11 -23.90 0.62
CA PHE A 156 37.24 -22.45 0.52
C PHE A 156 36.85 -22.01 -0.89
N VAL A 157 35.82 -21.16 -1.01
CA VAL A 157 35.25 -20.76 -2.29
C VAL A 157 35.28 -19.24 -2.40
N LYS A 158 35.61 -18.73 -3.59
CA LYS A 158 35.44 -17.30 -3.89
C LYS A 158 33.97 -17.00 -4.05
N GLU A 159 33.47 -16.07 -3.24
CA GLU A 159 32.06 -15.69 -3.24
C GLU A 159 31.92 -14.18 -3.28
N VAL A 160 30.78 -13.72 -3.79
CA VAL A 160 30.36 -12.33 -3.75
C VAL A 160 29.30 -12.19 -2.66
N ARG A 161 29.57 -11.31 -1.70
CA ARG A 161 28.58 -10.84 -0.74
C ARG A 161 27.73 -9.76 -1.40
N ILE A 162 26.45 -10.03 -1.58
CA ILE A 162 25.48 -9.10 -2.17
C ILE A 162 24.59 -8.55 -1.06
N GLU A 163 24.40 -7.23 -1.05
CA GLU A 163 23.56 -6.53 -0.10
C GLU A 163 22.54 -5.64 -0.80
N THR A 164 21.30 -5.65 -0.32
CA THR A 164 20.23 -4.75 -0.79
C THR A 164 19.23 -4.47 0.32
N ILE A 165 18.40 -3.45 0.14
CA ILE A 165 17.34 -3.09 1.08
C ILE A 165 15.95 -3.28 0.47
N PHE A 166 14.95 -3.55 1.29
CA PHE A 166 13.57 -3.75 0.85
C PHE A 166 12.57 -3.46 1.98
N PRO A 167 11.32 -3.09 1.65
CA PRO A 167 10.25 -2.99 2.64
C PRO A 167 9.88 -4.35 3.25
N ALA A 168 9.59 -4.41 4.55
CA ALA A 168 9.27 -5.66 5.22
C ALA A 168 8.05 -6.40 4.64
N SER A 169 7.11 -5.68 4.03
CA SER A 169 5.94 -6.27 3.35
C SER A 169 6.28 -7.22 2.21
N ILE A 170 7.43 -7.04 1.53
CA ILE A 170 7.85 -7.89 0.40
C ILE A 170 8.89 -8.94 0.78
N GLU A 171 9.26 -9.08 2.06
CA GLU A 171 10.30 -10.02 2.52
C GLU A 171 10.11 -11.43 2.00
N LYS A 172 8.91 -11.99 2.17
CA LYS A 172 8.63 -13.38 1.76
C LYS A 172 8.82 -13.57 0.26
N GLN A 173 8.47 -12.57 -0.55
CA GLN A 173 8.66 -12.60 -1.99
C GLN A 173 10.15 -12.51 -2.34
N VAL A 174 10.87 -11.54 -1.76
CA VAL A 174 12.31 -11.33 -1.99
C VAL A 174 13.11 -12.59 -1.65
N ILE A 175 12.90 -13.17 -0.47
CA ILE A 175 13.60 -14.38 -0.04
C ILE A 175 13.27 -15.57 -0.94
N ARG A 176 11.99 -15.75 -1.30
CA ARG A 176 11.57 -16.84 -2.19
C ARG A 176 12.22 -16.74 -3.57
N GLU A 177 12.23 -15.56 -4.18
CA GLU A 177 12.83 -15.37 -5.50
C GLU A 177 14.37 -15.47 -5.45
N MET A 178 14.99 -15.02 -4.36
CA MET A 178 16.42 -15.21 -4.11
C MET A 178 16.79 -16.69 -4.04
N ILE A 179 16.10 -17.50 -3.21
CA ILE A 179 16.39 -18.93 -3.06
C ILE A 179 16.20 -19.67 -4.39
N LYS A 180 15.13 -19.37 -5.14
CA LYS A 180 14.89 -19.99 -6.45
C LYS A 180 16.00 -19.70 -7.47
N ALA A 181 16.61 -18.52 -7.40
CA ALA A 181 17.68 -18.12 -8.31
C ALA A 181 19.07 -18.57 -7.83
N HIS A 182 19.17 -19.05 -6.59
CA HIS A 182 20.44 -19.42 -5.97
C HIS A 182 20.90 -20.82 -6.42
N PRO A 183 22.21 -21.03 -6.70
CA PRO A 183 22.71 -22.34 -7.11
C PRO A 183 22.75 -23.37 -5.97
N TYR A 184 22.89 -22.91 -4.72
CA TYR A 184 22.95 -23.79 -3.55
C TYR A 184 21.55 -24.22 -3.09
N GLU A 185 21.44 -25.47 -2.65
CA GLU A 185 20.22 -26.01 -2.02
C GLU A 185 19.91 -25.29 -0.70
N GLU A 186 20.93 -25.14 0.16
CA GLU A 186 20.85 -24.43 1.43
C GLU A 186 21.56 -23.08 1.31
N VAL A 187 20.79 -22.00 1.30
CA VAL A 187 21.30 -20.65 1.05
C VAL A 187 21.65 -19.93 2.35
N ALA A 188 22.90 -19.48 2.48
CA ALA A 188 23.33 -18.63 3.58
C ALA A 188 22.96 -17.16 3.33
N TYR A 189 22.07 -16.60 4.16
CA TYR A 189 21.70 -15.19 4.11
C TYR A 189 21.32 -14.65 5.49
N SER A 190 21.34 -13.33 5.64
CA SER A 190 20.85 -12.64 6.82
C SER A 190 19.91 -11.50 6.46
N VAL A 191 18.92 -11.27 7.32
CA VAL A 191 18.00 -10.14 7.21
C VAL A 191 18.10 -9.28 8.47
N HIS A 192 18.50 -8.03 8.30
CA HIS A 192 18.68 -7.07 9.38
C HIS A 192 17.59 -6.00 9.31
N ARG A 193 17.10 -5.58 10.48
CA ARG A 193 16.32 -4.34 10.57
C ARG A 193 17.26 -3.16 10.43
N THR A 194 16.79 -2.10 9.78
CA THR A 194 17.54 -0.85 9.64
C THR A 194 16.86 0.26 10.44
N ASP A 195 17.62 1.30 10.79
CA ASP A 195 17.09 2.54 11.36
C ASP A 195 16.68 3.55 10.27
N LEU A 196 16.58 3.10 9.01
CA LEU A 196 16.08 3.93 7.92
C LEU A 196 14.60 4.28 8.17
N PRO A 197 14.16 5.49 7.78
CA PRO A 197 12.76 5.87 7.89
C PRO A 197 11.85 4.84 7.19
N PRO A 198 10.78 4.36 7.86
CA PRO A 198 9.87 3.41 7.27
C PRO A 198 9.01 4.07 6.17
N ILE A 199 8.45 3.25 5.29
CA ILE A 199 7.42 3.72 4.37
C ILE A 199 6.13 3.92 5.17
N GLN A 200 5.67 5.17 5.25
CA GLN A 200 4.45 5.51 5.96
C GLN A 200 3.24 5.30 5.05
N LYS A 201 2.25 4.57 5.56
CA LYS A 201 0.92 4.45 4.97
C LYS A 201 -0.10 4.96 5.96
N GLY A 202 -1.17 5.56 5.45
CA GLY A 202 -2.20 6.09 6.34
C GLY A 202 -3.31 6.86 5.66
N LEU A 203 -4.13 7.44 6.53
CA LEU A 203 -5.36 8.12 6.17
C LEU A 203 -5.08 9.56 5.78
N GLY A 204 -5.80 9.99 4.73
CA GLY A 204 -5.73 11.35 4.22
C GLY A 204 -4.42 11.68 3.52
N ARG A 205 -4.45 12.81 2.82
CA ARG A 205 -3.27 13.42 2.21
C ARG A 205 -3.17 14.88 2.61
N ILE A 206 -1.94 15.33 2.77
CA ILE A 206 -1.60 16.74 2.87
C ILE A 206 -0.66 17.10 1.74
N GLY A 207 -1.02 18.12 0.97
CA GLY A 207 -0.23 18.60 -0.17
C GLY A 207 -0.36 20.11 -0.34
N GLU A 208 0.33 20.65 -1.33
CA GLU A 208 0.38 22.07 -1.64
C GLU A 208 -0.53 22.39 -2.84
N LEU A 209 -1.14 23.59 -2.85
CA LEU A 209 -1.89 24.06 -4.01
C LEU A 209 -0.94 24.75 -4.99
N ASN A 210 -1.21 24.57 -6.29
CA ASN A 210 -0.46 25.23 -7.36
C ASN A 210 -0.44 26.76 -7.20
N GLU A 211 -1.59 27.34 -6.86
CA GLU A 211 -1.74 28.78 -6.64
C GLU A 211 -2.48 29.07 -5.32
N PRO A 212 -1.96 29.98 -4.48
CA PRO A 212 -2.69 30.47 -3.31
C PRO A 212 -4.02 31.11 -3.70
N MET A 213 -5.10 30.73 -3.01
CA MET A 213 -6.44 31.29 -3.25
C MET A 213 -7.15 31.56 -1.92
N THR A 214 -8.23 32.36 -1.95
CA THR A 214 -9.02 32.62 -0.74
C THR A 214 -9.79 31.36 -0.32
N LEU A 215 -10.22 31.27 0.95
CA LEU A 215 -11.06 30.17 1.41
C LEU A 215 -12.37 30.06 0.61
N ARG A 216 -12.94 31.19 0.20
CA ARG A 216 -14.08 31.24 -0.71
C ARG A 216 -13.77 30.57 -2.05
N ASP A 217 -12.70 31.01 -2.71
CA ASP A 217 -12.33 30.51 -4.03
C ASP A 217 -11.96 29.03 -3.97
N PHE A 218 -11.25 28.63 -2.92
CA PHE A 218 -10.93 27.23 -2.65
C PHE A 218 -12.19 26.38 -2.48
N THR A 219 -13.19 26.86 -1.74
CA THR A 219 -14.45 26.14 -1.58
C THR A 219 -15.14 25.96 -2.94
N GLN A 220 -15.11 26.98 -3.80
CA GLN A 220 -15.68 26.86 -5.14
C GLN A 220 -14.86 25.94 -6.05
N PHE A 221 -13.53 25.95 -5.92
CA PHE A 221 -12.63 25.04 -6.61
C PHE A 221 -12.93 23.58 -6.26
N VAL A 222 -13.01 23.23 -4.97
CA VAL A 222 -13.42 21.90 -4.49
C VAL A 222 -14.77 21.50 -5.08
N LYS A 223 -15.78 22.37 -5.00
CA LYS A 223 -17.12 22.07 -5.52
C LYS A 223 -17.09 21.67 -6.98
N THR A 224 -16.33 22.42 -7.78
CA THR A 224 -16.17 22.17 -9.21
C THR A 224 -15.37 20.88 -9.46
N LYS A 225 -14.27 20.67 -8.76
CA LYS A 225 -13.38 19.51 -8.96
C LYS A 225 -14.01 18.19 -8.54
N LEU A 226 -14.82 18.20 -7.50
CA LEU A 226 -15.48 17.01 -6.96
C LEU A 226 -16.94 16.86 -7.43
N ASP A 227 -17.39 17.74 -8.35
CA ASP A 227 -18.74 17.76 -8.92
C ASP A 227 -19.85 17.68 -7.86
N VAL A 228 -19.78 18.57 -6.85
CA VAL A 228 -20.77 18.64 -5.77
C VAL A 228 -21.58 19.93 -5.79
N ASN A 229 -22.88 19.80 -5.52
CA ASN A 229 -23.83 20.92 -5.53
C ASN A 229 -23.54 21.98 -4.45
N GLY A 230 -22.92 21.59 -3.34
CA GLY A 230 -22.65 22.45 -2.20
C GLY A 230 -21.43 22.00 -1.41
N ALA A 231 -20.77 22.97 -0.78
CA ALA A 231 -19.71 22.74 0.19
C ALA A 231 -19.87 23.71 1.36
N ARG A 232 -19.47 23.28 2.54
CA ARG A 232 -19.45 24.10 3.75
C ARG A 232 -17.99 24.31 4.15
N PHE A 233 -17.64 25.55 4.51
CA PHE A 233 -16.34 25.88 5.06
C PHE A 233 -16.48 26.53 6.43
N VAL A 234 -15.41 26.47 7.22
CA VAL A 234 -15.32 27.11 8.54
C VAL A 234 -14.08 28.00 8.56
N GLY A 235 -14.26 29.29 8.84
CA GLY A 235 -13.17 30.26 8.89
C GLY A 235 -13.54 31.58 8.21
N ASP A 236 -12.56 32.48 8.15
CA ASP A 236 -12.67 33.72 7.38
C ASP A 236 -12.59 33.40 5.88
N GLN A 237 -13.64 33.78 5.15
CA GLN A 237 -13.79 33.54 3.72
C GLN A 237 -12.69 34.20 2.87
N ASP A 238 -12.11 35.29 3.38
CA ASP A 238 -11.09 36.09 2.69
C ASP A 238 -9.66 35.68 3.13
N ALA A 239 -9.53 34.74 4.07
CA ALA A 239 -8.24 34.16 4.44
C ALA A 239 -7.63 33.37 3.28
N VAL A 240 -6.33 33.56 3.04
CA VAL A 240 -5.61 32.90 1.94
C VAL A 240 -5.13 31.51 2.36
N VAL A 241 -5.51 30.50 1.59
CA VAL A 241 -5.03 29.12 1.68
C VAL A 241 -3.72 29.04 0.89
N LYS A 242 -2.58 29.23 1.59
CA LYS A 242 -1.30 29.50 0.91
C LYS A 242 -0.47 28.28 0.54
N LYS A 243 -0.44 27.22 1.36
CA LYS A 243 0.63 26.21 1.21
C LYS A 243 0.31 24.78 1.57
N LYS A 244 -0.56 24.47 2.55
CA LYS A 244 -0.89 23.05 2.77
C LYS A 244 -2.37 22.85 3.02
N TRP A 245 -2.94 21.95 2.24
CA TRP A 245 -4.33 21.52 2.33
C TRP A 245 -4.38 20.08 2.83
N ARG A 246 -5.41 19.76 3.63
CA ARG A 246 -5.63 18.42 4.16
C ARG A 246 -6.90 17.84 3.56
N CYS A 247 -6.78 16.72 2.88
CA CYS A 247 -7.91 15.90 2.48
C CYS A 247 -8.00 14.69 3.42
N LEU A 248 -9.19 14.47 4.01
CA LEU A 248 -9.54 13.27 4.76
C LEU A 248 -10.84 12.73 4.17
N GLY A 249 -10.83 11.48 3.71
CA GLY A 249 -12.02 10.78 3.22
C GLY A 249 -13.00 10.34 4.31
N GLU A 250 -12.63 10.39 5.59
CA GLU A 250 -13.52 10.02 6.71
C GLU A 250 -13.98 11.24 7.52
N THR A 251 -15.28 11.27 7.83
CA THR A 251 -16.02 12.36 8.50
C THR A 251 -15.55 12.72 9.92
N GLU A 252 -14.83 11.86 10.65
CA GLU A 252 -14.47 12.12 12.05
C GLU A 252 -13.10 11.56 12.43
N ILE A 253 -12.03 12.27 12.05
CA ILE A 253 -10.73 12.12 12.73
C ILE A 253 -10.41 13.43 13.46
N ASN A 254 -10.73 13.39 14.77
CA ASN A 254 -10.23 14.21 15.87
C ASN A 254 -9.69 15.60 15.50
N THR A 255 -10.49 16.64 15.81
CA THR A 255 -10.15 18.08 15.74
C THR A 255 -8.95 18.53 16.60
N SER A 256 -8.14 17.59 17.10
CA SER A 256 -7.01 17.83 17.99
C SER A 256 -5.73 18.27 17.27
N ILE A 257 -5.65 18.17 15.94
CA ILE A 257 -4.51 18.71 15.17
C ILE A 257 -4.71 20.22 14.93
N LYS A 258 -4.89 20.99 16.02
CA LYS A 258 -4.94 22.45 16.01
C LYS A 258 -3.54 23.03 15.81
N ARG A 259 -3.17 23.32 14.56
CA ARG A 259 -2.14 24.33 14.24
C ARG A 259 -2.81 25.47 13.48
N LYS A 260 -2.43 26.71 13.82
CA LYS A 260 -3.10 27.99 13.48
C LYS A 260 -3.12 28.37 11.98
N GLU A 261 -2.78 27.47 11.06
CA GLU A 261 -2.53 27.79 9.65
C GLU A 261 -3.26 26.87 8.66
N TRP A 262 -4.24 26.08 9.11
CA TRP A 262 -4.86 25.03 8.29
C TRP A 262 -6.37 25.21 8.14
N VAL A 263 -6.87 24.82 6.97
CA VAL A 263 -8.29 24.65 6.70
C VAL A 263 -8.58 23.15 6.59
N GLN A 264 -9.66 22.70 7.22
CA GLN A 264 -10.16 21.32 7.18
C GLN A 264 -11.56 21.33 6.56
N MET A 265 -11.82 20.41 5.64
CA MET A 265 -13.15 20.17 5.11
C MET A 265 -13.48 18.68 5.30
N CYS A 266 -14.55 18.42 6.03
CA CYS A 266 -15.15 17.09 6.07
C CYS A 266 -16.18 17.03 4.94
N MET A 267 -16.04 16.06 4.04
CA MET A 267 -17.06 15.73 3.06
C MET A 267 -18.05 14.74 3.63
#